data_AF-A0A0B4EEP7-F1
#
_entry.id   AF-A0A0B4EEP7-F1
#
_cell.length_a   1.000
_cell.length_b   1.000
_cell.length_c   1.000
_cell.angle_alpha   90.00
_cell.angle_beta   90.00
_cell.angle_gamma   90.00
#
_symmetry.space_group_name_H-M   'P 1'
#
loop_
_entity.id
_entity.type
_entity.pdbx_description
1 polymer ?
#
loop_
_entity_poly.entity_id
_entity_poly.type
_entity_poly.pdbx_seq_one_letter_code
_entity_poly.pdbx_strand_id
1 'polypeptide(L)'
;MKKLIIILLLTINIFAYAQKCNYLIAVNAEHVKQTGKFKLLIKNKDDRSFKIRKEVNFCNMRVTELELYNEKTQSFEAFSLAKKDVDCFTYKDKSVSLKPGQTYIYDVNIKSDFEVVQSNKFFEAFNDRKYRFKISFSLDSYDECGDSNTLITDWIYKN
;
A
#
# COMPACT_ATOMS: atom_id res chain seq x y z
N MET A 1 4.86 43.23 1.14
CA MET A 1 3.93 42.14 0.79
C MET A 1 4.13 41.73 -0.67
N LYS A 2 5.09 40.85 -0.96
CA LYS A 2 5.11 40.09 -2.21
C LYS A 2 5.28 38.63 -1.79
N LYS A 3 4.20 37.90 -2.03
CA LYS A 3 3.88 36.60 -1.48
C LYS A 3 5.00 35.61 -1.82
N LEU A 4 5.34 34.83 -0.80
CA LEU A 4 6.04 33.55 -0.90
C LEU A 4 5.53 32.79 -2.13
N ILE A 5 6.40 32.63 -3.12
CA ILE A 5 6.34 31.48 -4.02
C ILE A 5 7.49 30.58 -3.58
N ILE A 6 7.35 30.02 -2.37
CA ILE A 6 8.04 28.80 -2.01
C ILE A 6 7.25 27.71 -2.77
N ILE A 7 7.58 27.53 -4.05
CA ILE A 7 7.30 26.26 -4.71
C ILE A 7 8.26 25.29 -4.05
N LEU A 8 7.79 24.74 -2.92
CA LEU A 8 8.34 23.54 -2.32
C LEU A 8 8.11 22.46 -3.38
N LEU A 9 9.11 22.26 -4.23
CA LEU A 9 9.33 21.02 -4.96
C LEU A 9 9.48 19.94 -3.90
N LEU A 10 8.35 19.48 -3.36
CA LEU A 10 8.20 18.14 -2.82
C LEU A 10 8.56 17.23 -3.99
N THR A 11 9.83 16.87 -4.07
CA THR A 11 10.29 15.66 -4.75
C THR A 11 9.70 14.50 -3.96
N ILE A 12 8.39 14.30 -4.10
CA ILE A 12 7.70 13.13 -3.61
C ILE A 12 8.39 11.99 -4.35
N ASN A 13 9.10 11.14 -3.62
CA ASN A 13 9.70 9.92 -4.16
C ASN A 13 8.55 8.97 -4.56
N ILE A 14 7.91 9.28 -5.68
CA ILE A 14 6.89 8.46 -6.31
C ILE A 14 7.63 7.40 -7.12
N PHE A 15 7.92 6.28 -6.49
CA PHE A 15 8.37 5.09 -7.21
C PHE A 15 7.18 4.52 -7.97
N ALA A 16 7.17 4.72 -9.29
CA ALA A 16 6.20 4.10 -10.18
C ALA A 16 6.73 2.72 -10.56
N TYR A 17 6.11 1.66 -10.04
CA TYR A 17 6.38 0.29 -10.45
C TYR A 17 5.30 -0.18 -11.43
N ALA A 18 5.72 -0.84 -12.51
CA ALA A 18 4.83 -1.38 -13.53
C ALA A 18 4.67 -2.89 -13.33
N GLN A 19 3.51 -3.31 -12.85
CA GLN A 19 3.02 -4.66 -13.12
C GLN A 19 2.57 -4.72 -14.60
N LYS A 20 2.44 -5.91 -15.21
CA LYS A 20 1.83 -6.07 -16.54
C LYS A 20 0.33 -5.76 -16.47
N CYS A 21 0.00 -4.49 -16.25
CA CYS A 21 -1.31 -3.98 -15.92
C CYS A 21 -1.42 -2.55 -16.47
N ASN A 22 -2.56 -2.12 -17.01
CA ASN A 22 -2.72 -0.74 -17.51
C ASN A 22 -3.10 0.24 -16.38
N TYR A 23 -2.44 0.13 -15.23
CA TYR A 23 -2.52 1.12 -14.16
C TYR A 23 -1.13 1.44 -13.59
N LEU A 24 -0.97 2.65 -13.08
CA LEU A 24 0.21 3.03 -12.29
C LEU A 24 -0.13 3.05 -10.81
N ILE A 25 0.84 2.61 -10.03
CA ILE A 25 0.79 2.65 -8.57
C ILE A 25 1.88 3.60 -8.09
N ALA A 26 1.58 4.38 -7.06
CA ALA A 26 2.57 5.13 -6.31
C ALA A 26 2.27 5.04 -4.82
N VAL A 27 3.32 4.95 -4.01
CA VAL A 27 3.22 5.00 -2.55
C VAL A 27 3.91 6.25 -2.04
N ASN A 28 3.23 7.01 -1.17
CA ASN A 28 3.86 8.03 -0.33
C ASN A 28 3.86 7.53 1.12
N ALA A 29 5.06 7.19 1.61
CA ALA A 29 5.29 6.60 2.93
C ALA A 29 5.96 7.57 3.95
N GLU A 30 5.99 8.88 3.69
CA GLU A 30 6.75 9.87 4.49
C GLU A 30 6.45 9.85 6.00
N HIS A 31 5.25 9.41 6.39
CA HIS A 31 4.79 9.42 7.78
C HIS A 31 4.46 8.04 8.36
N VAL A 32 4.87 6.95 7.68
CA VAL A 32 4.55 5.59 8.12
C VAL A 32 5.11 5.29 9.50
N LYS A 33 6.33 5.75 9.82
CA LYS A 33 6.94 5.52 11.13
C LYS A 33 6.14 6.12 12.28
N GLN A 34 5.69 7.36 12.13
CA GLN A 34 5.01 8.09 13.21
C GLN A 34 3.55 7.67 13.31
N THR A 35 2.87 7.48 12.18
CA THR A 35 1.42 7.34 12.14
C THR A 35 0.95 5.92 11.84
N GLY A 36 1.80 5.10 11.21
CA GLY A 36 1.38 3.84 10.60
C GLY A 36 0.49 4.04 9.37
N LYS A 37 0.47 5.23 8.78
CA LYS A 37 -0.34 5.57 7.61
C LYS A 37 0.53 5.94 6.43
N PHE A 38 0.06 5.60 5.23
CA PHE A 38 0.64 6.02 3.96
C PHE A 38 -0.45 6.31 2.92
N LYS A 39 -0.07 6.98 1.84
CA LYS A 39 -0.96 7.17 0.70
C LYS A 39 -0.63 6.19 -0.41
N LEU A 40 -1.64 5.48 -0.90
CA LEU A 40 -1.55 4.64 -2.09
C LEU A 40 -2.32 5.32 -3.21
N LEU A 41 -1.64 5.64 -4.31
CA LEU A 41 -2.24 6.23 -5.48
C LEU A 41 -2.37 5.15 -6.55
N ILE A 42 -3.56 5.01 -7.12
CA ILE A 42 -3.82 4.17 -8.30
C ILE A 42 -4.28 5.09 -9.42
N LYS A 43 -3.57 5.06 -10.55
CA LYS A 43 -3.94 5.79 -11.75
C LYS A 43 -4.29 4.82 -12.87
N ASN A 44 -5.50 4.94 -13.39
CA ASN A 44 -5.90 4.22 -14.58
C ASN A 44 -5.15 4.78 -15.80
N LYS A 45 -4.36 3.94 -16.47
CA LYS A 45 -3.65 4.25 -17.73
C LYS A 45 -4.30 3.62 -18.96
N ASP A 46 -5.34 2.84 -18.74
CA ASP A 46 -6.13 2.18 -19.76
C ASP A 46 -7.09 3.15 -20.47
N ASP A 47 -7.64 2.71 -21.60
CA ASP A 47 -8.70 3.38 -22.34
C ASP A 47 -10.11 3.05 -21.81
N ARG A 48 -10.22 2.06 -20.92
CA ARG A 48 -11.46 1.63 -20.28
C ARG A 48 -11.50 1.98 -18.79
N SER A 49 -12.72 2.07 -18.26
CA SER A 49 -12.93 2.22 -16.82
C SER A 49 -12.90 0.86 -16.12
N PHE A 50 -12.37 0.80 -14.89
CA PHE A 50 -12.46 -0.41 -14.06
C PHE A 50 -12.91 -0.08 -12.64
N LYS A 51 -13.43 -1.07 -11.91
CA LYS A 51 -13.87 -0.89 -10.53
C LYS A 51 -12.75 -1.22 -9.56
N ILE A 52 -12.58 -0.34 -8.58
CA ILE A 52 -11.70 -0.53 -7.43
C ILE A 52 -12.53 -0.41 -6.15
N ARG A 53 -12.07 -1.01 -5.04
CA ARG A 53 -12.72 -0.77 -3.75
C ARG A 53 -12.59 0.71 -3.38
N LYS A 54 -13.61 1.27 -2.74
CA LYS A 54 -13.59 2.65 -2.26
C LYS A 54 -12.58 2.85 -1.14
N GLU A 55 -12.38 1.81 -0.33
CA GLU A 55 -11.55 1.82 0.87
C GLU A 55 -10.60 0.62 0.83
N VAL A 56 -9.39 0.81 1.38
CA VAL A 56 -8.40 -0.26 1.59
C VAL A 56 -8.32 -0.52 3.08
N ASN A 57 -8.49 -1.77 3.48
CA ASN A 57 -8.51 -2.22 4.87
C ASN A 57 -7.93 -3.63 4.98
N PHE A 58 -7.78 -4.14 6.20
CA PHE A 58 -7.22 -5.47 6.47
C PHE A 58 -8.06 -6.63 5.89
N CYS A 59 -9.28 -6.40 5.39
CA CYS A 59 -10.10 -7.43 4.75
C CYS A 59 -9.82 -7.58 3.25
N ASN A 60 -9.40 -6.50 2.59
CA ASN A 60 -9.14 -6.48 1.14
C ASN A 60 -7.67 -6.21 0.78
N MET A 61 -6.81 -6.10 1.79
CA MET A 61 -5.35 -5.94 1.69
C MET A 61 -4.63 -7.08 2.41
N ARG A 62 -3.43 -7.46 1.95
CA ARG A 62 -2.54 -8.37 2.67
C ARG A 62 -1.11 -7.89 2.61
N VAL A 63 -0.35 -7.93 3.72
CA VAL A 63 1.11 -7.89 3.64
C VAL A 63 1.60 -9.19 2.98
N THR A 64 2.30 -9.10 1.86
CA THR A 64 2.82 -10.25 1.10
C THR A 64 4.29 -10.52 1.38
N GLU A 65 5.05 -9.48 1.64
CA GLU A 65 6.47 -9.54 1.97
C GLU A 65 6.75 -8.57 3.11
N LEU A 66 7.58 -8.99 4.06
CA LEU A 66 8.09 -8.17 5.16
C LEU A 66 9.55 -8.52 5.37
N GLU A 67 10.39 -7.50 5.45
CA GLU A 67 11.81 -7.64 5.70
C GLU A 67 12.26 -6.69 6.80
N LEU A 68 13.05 -7.21 7.73
CA LEU A 68 13.65 -6.43 8.81
C LEU A 68 15.08 -6.05 8.42
N TYR A 69 15.49 -4.82 8.73
CA TYR A 69 16.87 -4.41 8.53
C TYR A 69 17.77 -5.03 9.60
N ASN A 70 18.80 -5.74 9.18
CA ASN A 70 19.83 -6.27 10.05
C ASN A 70 21.06 -5.36 10.02
N GLU A 71 21.32 -4.68 11.14
CA GLU A 71 22.42 -3.73 11.27
C GLU A 71 23.81 -4.39 11.15
N LYS A 72 23.94 -5.71 11.42
CA LYS A 72 25.22 -6.42 11.32
C LYS A 72 25.59 -6.74 9.87
N THR A 73 24.62 -7.19 9.08
CA THR A 73 24.80 -7.57 7.66
C THR A 73 24.52 -6.39 6.73
N GLN A 74 23.99 -5.28 7.25
CA GLN A 74 23.57 -4.09 6.52
C GLN A 74 22.56 -4.36 5.40
N SER A 75 21.77 -5.42 5.55
CA SER A 75 20.79 -5.87 4.56
C SER A 75 19.39 -6.01 5.16
N PHE A 76 18.40 -5.99 4.28
CA PHE A 76 17.04 -6.39 4.64
C PHE A 76 16.90 -7.91 4.52
N GLU A 77 16.41 -8.53 5.58
CA GLU A 77 16.26 -9.99 5.71
C GLU A 77 14.78 -10.35 5.86
N ALA A 78 14.35 -11.37 5.13
CA ALA A 78 12.96 -11.84 5.12
C ALA A 78 12.48 -12.22 6.53
N PHE A 79 11.28 -11.74 6.88
CA PHE A 79 10.60 -12.09 8.12
C PHE A 79 9.42 -13.00 7.82
N SER A 80 9.22 -14.02 8.68
CA SER A 80 8.11 -14.94 8.54
C SER A 80 6.79 -14.24 8.87
N LEU A 81 5.89 -14.21 7.89
CA LEU A 81 4.54 -13.67 8.06
C LEU A 81 3.61 -14.75 8.61
N ALA A 82 2.83 -14.40 9.63
CA ALA A 82 1.74 -15.25 10.07
C ALA A 82 0.60 -15.18 9.04
N LYS A 83 0.02 -16.34 8.73
CA LYS A 83 -1.23 -16.42 7.98
C LYS A 83 -2.35 -16.58 8.99
N LYS A 84 -3.21 -15.57 9.10
CA LYS A 84 -4.43 -15.64 9.91
C LYS A 84 -5.64 -15.58 9.01
N ASP A 85 -6.59 -16.46 9.29
CA ASP A 85 -7.92 -16.37 8.73
C ASP A 85 -8.68 -15.27 9.47
N VAL A 86 -9.16 -14.29 8.71
CA VAL A 86 -9.92 -13.16 9.23
C VAL A 86 -11.32 -13.21 8.65
N ASP A 87 -12.31 -13.20 9.54
CA ASP A 87 -13.71 -13.09 9.13
C ASP A 87 -13.97 -11.67 8.60
N CYS A 88 -14.26 -11.60 7.30
CA CYS A 88 -14.57 -10.37 6.60
C CYS A 88 -16.02 -10.35 6.08
N PHE A 89 -16.89 -11.28 6.50
CA PHE A 89 -18.27 -11.42 6.01
C PHE A 89 -19.15 -10.21 6.33
N THR A 90 -18.79 -9.44 7.36
CA THR A 90 -19.51 -8.23 7.77
C THR A 90 -19.08 -6.98 6.99
N TYR A 91 -17.96 -7.02 6.28
CA TYR A 91 -17.43 -5.87 5.54
C TYR A 91 -18.09 -5.76 4.16
N LYS A 92 -19.01 -4.81 4.02
CA LYS A 92 -19.63 -4.47 2.73
C LYS A 92 -18.89 -3.32 2.08
N ASP A 93 -17.84 -3.67 1.34
CA ASP A 93 -17.07 -2.67 0.61
C ASP A 93 -17.84 -2.14 -0.60
N LYS A 94 -17.88 -0.81 -0.72
CA LYS A 94 -18.35 -0.13 -1.94
C LYS A 94 -17.22 -0.12 -2.98
N SER A 95 -17.59 -0.16 -4.25
CA SER A 95 -16.65 0.09 -5.34
C SER A 95 -16.82 1.49 -5.92
N VAL A 96 -15.76 2.00 -6.52
CA VAL A 96 -15.75 3.21 -7.34
C VAL A 96 -15.25 2.85 -8.73
N SER A 97 -15.85 3.46 -9.75
CA SER A 97 -15.39 3.31 -11.12
C SER A 97 -14.28 4.31 -11.39
N LEU A 98 -13.08 3.81 -11.67
CA LEU A 98 -11.92 4.62 -12.02
C LEU A 98 -11.85 4.76 -13.54
N LYS A 99 -12.19 5.96 -14.05
CA LYS A 99 -12.21 6.24 -15.50
C LYS A 99 -10.79 6.37 -16.07
N PRO A 100 -10.62 6.27 -17.39
CA PRO A 100 -9.34 6.50 -18.07
C PRO A 100 -8.65 7.78 -17.61
N GLY A 101 -7.36 7.68 -17.28
CA GLY A 101 -6.54 8.80 -16.82
C GLY A 101 -6.80 9.29 -15.39
N GLN A 102 -7.87 8.83 -14.73
CA GLN A 102 -8.18 9.23 -13.36
C GLN A 102 -7.22 8.61 -12.35
N THR A 103 -7.02 9.32 -11.25
CA THR A 103 -6.24 8.86 -10.10
C THR A 103 -7.14 8.81 -8.88
N TYR A 104 -7.10 7.68 -8.18
CA TYR A 104 -7.70 7.51 -6.86
C TYR A 104 -6.59 7.43 -5.82
N ILE A 105 -6.82 8.03 -4.65
CA ILE A 105 -5.85 8.09 -3.57
C ILE A 105 -6.50 7.46 -2.34
N TYR A 106 -5.88 6.41 -1.82
CA TYR A 106 -6.24 5.81 -0.55
C TYR A 106 -5.37 6.37 0.56
N ASP A 107 -6.00 6.67 1.71
CA ASP A 107 -5.30 6.80 2.98
C ASP A 107 -5.29 5.42 3.66
N VAL A 108 -4.17 4.72 3.57
CA VAL A 108 -4.03 3.36 4.11
C VAL A 108 -3.50 3.43 5.53
N ASN A 109 -4.22 2.81 6.48
CA ASN A 109 -3.74 2.59 7.83
C ASN A 109 -3.24 1.16 7.99
N ILE A 110 -1.92 0.97 8.02
CA ILE A 110 -1.32 -0.36 8.03
C ILE A 110 -1.28 -0.97 9.43
N LYS A 111 -1.47 -0.16 10.50
CA LYS A 111 -1.55 -0.64 11.89
C LYS A 111 -2.59 -1.72 12.07
N SER A 112 -3.79 -1.47 11.57
CA SER A 112 -4.89 -2.43 11.67
C SER A 112 -4.56 -3.75 10.97
N ASP A 113 -3.83 -3.73 9.85
CA ASP A 113 -3.47 -4.97 9.15
C ASP A 113 -2.41 -5.75 9.92
N PHE A 114 -1.34 -5.10 10.38
CA PHE A 114 -0.32 -5.80 11.17
C PHE A 114 -0.86 -6.30 12.53
N GLU A 115 -1.71 -5.53 13.20
CA GLU A 115 -2.30 -5.93 14.48
C GLU A 115 -3.26 -7.11 14.33
N VAL A 116 -4.14 -7.06 13.32
CA VAL A 116 -5.15 -8.09 13.09
C VAL A 116 -4.50 -9.33 12.46
N VAL A 117 -3.77 -9.16 11.36
CA VAL A 117 -3.30 -10.24 10.49
C VAL A 117 -1.95 -10.80 10.91
N GLN A 118 -1.02 -9.97 11.39
CA GLN A 118 0.34 -10.43 11.73
C GLN A 118 0.46 -10.79 13.22
N SER A 119 0.56 -9.80 14.09
CA SER A 119 0.69 -10.00 15.54
C SER A 119 0.04 -8.85 16.26
N ASN A 120 -0.69 -9.19 17.33
CA ASN A 120 -1.10 -8.19 18.28
C ASN A 120 0.17 -7.49 18.78
N LYS A 121 0.16 -6.16 18.78
CA LYS A 121 1.30 -5.30 19.14
C LYS A 121 2.51 -5.33 18.19
N PHE A 122 2.33 -5.69 16.91
CA PHE A 122 3.44 -5.71 15.95
C PHE A 122 4.15 -4.34 15.88
N PHE A 123 3.39 -3.24 15.82
CA PHE A 123 3.99 -1.91 15.71
C PHE A 123 4.80 -1.54 16.95
N GLU A 124 4.34 -1.89 18.14
CA GLU A 124 5.05 -1.68 19.39
C GLU A 124 6.30 -2.55 19.48
N ALA A 125 6.19 -3.85 19.15
CA ALA A 125 7.31 -4.79 19.20
C ALA A 125 8.43 -4.44 18.19
N PHE A 126 8.07 -3.83 17.07
CA PHE A 126 9.00 -3.44 16.00
C PHE A 126 9.13 -1.91 15.86
N ASN A 127 8.81 -1.13 16.91
CA ASN A 127 8.84 0.34 16.83
C ASN A 127 10.25 0.89 16.61
N ASP A 128 11.28 0.27 17.20
CA ASP A 128 12.67 0.70 17.08
C ASP A 128 13.43 0.00 15.94
N ARG A 129 12.73 -0.82 15.15
CA ARG A 129 13.31 -1.55 14.01
C ARG A 129 13.02 -0.81 12.71
N LYS A 130 14.01 -0.77 11.82
CA LYS A 130 13.78 -0.42 10.41
C LYS A 130 13.26 -1.67 9.70
N TYR A 131 12.22 -1.51 8.90
CA TYR A 131 11.68 -2.61 8.11
C TYR A 131 11.01 -2.08 6.85
N ARG A 132 10.83 -2.97 5.87
CA ARG A 132 10.09 -2.69 4.65
C ARG A 132 9.10 -3.80 4.36
N PHE A 133 8.01 -3.46 3.72
CA PHE A 133 6.96 -4.42 3.38
C PHE A 133 6.32 -4.10 2.04
N LYS A 134 5.69 -5.11 1.44
CA LYS A 134 4.78 -4.94 0.30
C LYS A 134 3.39 -5.33 0.73
N ILE A 135 2.41 -4.62 0.20
CA ILE A 135 1.02 -4.99 0.32
C ILE A 135 0.49 -5.47 -1.02
N SER A 136 -0.42 -6.43 -0.98
CA SER A 136 -1.32 -6.74 -2.07
C SER A 136 -2.72 -6.24 -1.78
N PHE A 137 -3.45 -5.90 -2.84
CA PHE A 137 -4.81 -5.41 -2.79
C PHE A 137 -5.59 -5.92 -4.00
N SER A 138 -6.77 -6.50 -3.79
CA SER A 138 -7.59 -7.02 -4.86
C SER A 138 -8.43 -5.92 -5.52
N LEU A 139 -8.32 -5.79 -6.83
CA LEU A 139 -9.18 -5.00 -7.70
C LEU A 139 -10.41 -5.84 -8.09
N ASP A 140 -11.59 -5.24 -8.06
CA ASP A 140 -12.85 -6.02 -8.14
C ASP A 140 -13.18 -6.52 -9.54
N SER A 141 -12.72 -5.85 -10.60
CA SER A 141 -13.21 -6.12 -11.95
C SER A 141 -12.17 -5.82 -13.04
N TYR A 142 -10.90 -6.08 -12.79
CA TYR A 142 -9.83 -5.71 -13.73
C TYR A 142 -9.02 -6.91 -14.20
N ASP A 143 -9.53 -7.57 -15.23
CA ASP A 143 -9.04 -8.86 -15.74
C ASP A 143 -7.77 -8.74 -16.60
N GLU A 144 -7.24 -7.54 -16.80
CA GLU A 144 -6.05 -7.30 -17.64
C GLU A 144 -4.71 -7.41 -16.88
N CYS A 145 -4.74 -7.90 -15.63
CA CYS A 145 -3.54 -8.25 -14.84
C CYS A 145 -3.24 -9.77 -14.79
N GLY A 146 -3.75 -10.55 -15.76
CA GLY A 146 -3.63 -12.01 -15.76
C GLY A 146 -4.57 -12.69 -14.76
N ASP A 147 -4.20 -13.87 -14.26
CA ASP A 147 -5.06 -14.70 -13.38
C ASP A 147 -5.36 -14.08 -12.01
N SER A 148 -4.75 -12.95 -11.67
CA SER A 148 -5.04 -12.24 -10.42
C SER A 148 -5.32 -10.76 -10.69
N ASN A 149 -6.51 -10.30 -10.30
CA ASN A 149 -6.86 -8.88 -10.20
C ASN A 149 -6.14 -8.23 -9.01
N THR A 150 -4.97 -8.71 -8.63
CA THR A 150 -4.26 -8.35 -7.41
C THR A 150 -3.15 -7.37 -7.73
N LEU A 151 -3.29 -6.15 -7.23
CA LEU A 151 -2.25 -5.14 -7.21
C LEU A 151 -1.23 -5.49 -6.14
N ILE A 152 0.06 -5.34 -6.43
CA ILE A 152 1.14 -5.43 -5.42
C ILE A 152 1.94 -4.13 -5.45
N THR A 153 2.14 -3.51 -4.27
CA THR A 153 2.94 -2.28 -4.19
C THR A 153 4.43 -2.57 -4.32
N ASP A 154 5.21 -1.54 -4.67
CA ASP A 154 6.63 -1.54 -4.38
C ASP A 154 6.88 -1.51 -2.85
N TRP A 155 8.14 -1.60 -2.44
CA TRP A 155 8.56 -1.57 -1.05
C TRP A 155 8.13 -0.28 -0.34
N ILE A 156 7.40 -0.46 0.76
CA ILE A 156 7.01 0.58 1.69
C ILE A 156 7.97 0.53 2.87
N TYR A 157 8.71 1.61 3.08
CA TYR A 157 9.75 1.66 4.11
C TYR A 157 9.23 2.32 5.38
N LYS A 158 9.51 1.69 6.52
CA LYS A 158 9.44 2.29 7.85
C LYS A 158 10.86 2.40 8.40
N ASN A 159 11.42 3.61 8.31
CA ASN A 159 12.80 3.95 8.72
C ASN A 159 12.83 4.74 10.02
#